data_AF-A0A966NWK5-F1
#
_entry.id   AF-A0A966NWK5-F1
#
_cell.length_a   1.000
_cell.length_b   1.000
_cell.length_c   1.000
_cell.angle_alpha   90.00
_cell.angle_beta   90.00
_cell.angle_gamma   90.00
#
_symmetry.space_group_name_H-M   'P 1'
#
loop_
_entity.id
_entity.type
_entity.pdbx_description
1 polymer ?
#
loop_
_entity_poly.entity_id
_entity_poly.type
_entity_poly.pdbx_seq_one_letter_code
_entity_poly.pdbx_strand_id
1 'polypeptide(L)' 'QLGKRGLYPNIGGQVDQKSVSAILDLLAFADGTNDVVDIANATGHELSTLDALSDTLIAHGLLTTNVSHD' A
#
# COMPACT_ATOMS: atom_id res chain seq x y z
N GLN A 1 -6.61 3.34 15.36
CA GLN A 1 -7.80 3.71 14.55
C GLN A 1 -7.36 4.53 13.34
N LEU A 2 -7.42 3.95 12.14
CA LEU A 2 -6.98 4.55 10.88
C LEU A 2 -7.87 5.73 10.43
N GLY A 3 -9.14 5.75 10.85
CA GLY A 3 -10.08 6.85 10.56
C GLY A 3 -9.69 8.20 11.20
N LYS A 4 -8.96 8.22 12.31
CA LYS A 4 -8.46 9.48 12.91
C LYS A 4 -7.27 10.09 12.16
N ARG A 5 -6.65 9.34 11.24
CA ARG A 5 -5.51 9.77 10.42
C ARG A 5 -5.93 10.13 8.98
N GLY A 6 -7.22 10.12 8.67
CA GLY A 6 -7.71 10.39 7.31
C GLY A 6 -7.44 9.28 6.28
N LEU A 7 -7.09 8.07 6.76
CA LEU A 7 -6.72 6.92 5.91
C LEU A 7 -7.91 6.00 5.58
N TYR A 8 -9.06 6.27 6.18
CA TYR A 8 -10.37 5.93 5.63
C TYR A 8 -10.92 7.18 4.92
N PRO A 9 -11.71 7.03 3.85
CA PRO A 9 -11.70 7.91 2.69
C PRO A 9 -12.07 9.35 3.06
N ASN A 10 -11.04 10.16 3.21
CA ASN A 10 -11.07 11.61 2.96
C ASN A 10 -10.21 11.94 1.72
N ILE A 11 -10.03 10.95 0.83
CA ILE A 11 -9.57 11.14 -0.54
C ILE A 11 -10.83 11.48 -1.34
N GLY A 12 -11.15 12.78 -1.38
CA GLY A 12 -12.26 13.31 -2.14
C GLY A 12 -12.05 13.05 -3.63
N GLY A 13 -12.80 12.09 -4.17
CA GLY A 13 -12.91 11.83 -5.60
C GLY A 13 -12.61 10.36 -5.96
N GLN A 14 -13.63 9.50 -5.86
CA GLN A 14 -13.65 8.14 -6.44
C GLN A 14 -12.40 7.28 -6.14
N VAL A 15 -12.27 6.82 -4.90
CA VAL A 15 -11.45 5.63 -4.64
C VAL A 15 -12.34 4.41 -4.87
N ASP A 16 -12.14 3.72 -5.98
CA ASP A 16 -12.81 2.44 -6.26
C ASP A 16 -12.53 1.45 -5.12
N GLN A 17 -13.51 0.59 -4.79
CA GLN A 17 -13.36 -0.43 -3.74
C GLN A 17 -12.12 -1.33 -3.94
N LYS A 18 -11.68 -1.49 -5.21
CA LYS A 18 -10.45 -2.19 -5.57
C LYS A 18 -9.21 -1.55 -4.95
N SER A 19 -9.14 -0.23 -4.92
CA SER A 19 -8.00 0.51 -4.36
C SER A 19 -7.93 0.37 -2.84
N VAL A 20 -9.08 0.22 -2.16
CA VAL A 20 -9.10 -0.01 -0.70
C VAL A 20 -8.58 -1.40 -0.36
N SER A 21 -8.96 -2.45 -1.12
CA SER A 21 -8.41 -3.80 -0.92
C SER A 21 -6.90 -3.80 -1.13
N ALA A 22 -6.42 -3.20 -2.22
CA ALA A 22 -4.99 -3.13 -2.52
C ALA A 22 -4.18 -2.43 -1.42
N ILE A 23 -4.71 -1.37 -0.80
CA ILE A 23 -4.08 -0.71 0.36
C ILE A 23 -4.02 -1.64 1.57
N LEU A 24 -5.12 -2.33 1.89
CA LEU A 24 -5.17 -3.25 3.03
C LEU A 24 -4.21 -4.43 2.84
N ASP A 25 -4.15 -4.97 1.62
CA ASP A 25 -3.25 -6.05 1.26
C ASP A 25 -1.78 -5.60 1.36
N LEU A 26 -1.43 -4.42 0.81
CA LEU A 26 -0.10 -3.83 0.97
C LEU A 26 0.30 -3.70 2.44
N LEU A 27 -0.57 -3.15 3.28
CA LEU A 27 -0.29 -2.99 4.70
C LEU A 27 -0.20 -4.33 5.45
N ALA A 28 -0.94 -5.35 5.01
CA ALA A 28 -0.94 -6.67 5.63
C ALA A 28 0.31 -7.48 5.29
N PHE A 29 0.84 -7.35 4.06
CA PHE A 29 1.98 -8.11 3.58
C PHE A 29 3.33 -7.37 3.64
N ALA A 30 3.33 -6.04 3.83
CA ALA A 30 4.55 -5.25 4.03
C ALA A 30 5.15 -5.44 5.44
N ASP A 31 5.56 -6.67 5.75
CA ASP A 31 6.22 -7.09 6.99
C ASP A 31 7.75 -6.98 6.93
N GLY A 32 8.29 -6.52 5.79
CA GLY A 32 9.72 -6.40 5.53
C GLY A 32 10.36 -7.64 4.90
N THR A 33 9.58 -8.69 4.62
CA THR A 33 10.05 -9.91 3.95
C THR A 33 9.48 -10.09 2.54
N ASN A 34 8.31 -9.50 2.26
CA ASN A 34 7.69 -9.51 0.94
C ASN A 34 7.95 -8.21 0.22
N ASP A 35 8.44 -8.28 -1.02
CA ASP A 35 8.52 -7.11 -1.89
C ASP A 35 7.19 -6.85 -2.62
N VAL A 36 7.09 -5.73 -3.33
CA VAL A 36 5.86 -5.35 -4.03
C VAL A 36 5.46 -6.37 -5.10
N VAL A 37 6.43 -7.11 -5.67
CA VAL A 37 6.20 -8.18 -6.65
C VAL A 37 5.60 -9.42 -5.99
N ASP A 38 6.11 -9.81 -4.83
CA ASP A 38 5.57 -10.91 -4.03
C ASP A 38 4.12 -10.63 -3.63
N ILE A 39 3.83 -9.40 -3.20
CA ILE A 39 2.48 -8.97 -2.83
C ILE A 39 1.54 -9.00 -4.05
N ALA A 40 1.99 -8.52 -5.21
CA ALA A 40 1.21 -8.58 -6.45
C ALA A 40 0.83 -10.03 -6.82
N ASN A 41 1.80 -10.94 -6.74
CA ASN A 41 1.60 -12.36 -7.05
C ASN A 41 0.65 -13.03 -6.04
N ALA A 42 0.75 -12.69 -4.76
CA ALA A 42 -0.09 -13.27 -3.70
C ALA A 42 -1.55 -12.79 -3.75
N THR A 43 -1.77 -11.55 -4.15
CA THR A 43 -3.08 -10.87 -4.06
C THR A 43 -3.80 -10.80 -5.41
N GLY A 44 -3.08 -10.98 -6.52
CA GLY A 44 -3.60 -10.84 -7.87
C GLY A 44 -3.83 -9.39 -8.31
N HIS A 45 -3.33 -8.41 -7.56
CA HIS A 45 -3.34 -7.01 -7.96
C HIS A 45 -2.29 -6.72 -9.03
N GLU A 46 -2.53 -5.70 -9.84
CA GLU A 46 -1.56 -5.25 -10.82
C GLU A 46 -0.34 -4.62 -10.13
N LEU A 47 0.86 -5.03 -10.53
CA LEU A 47 2.11 -4.52 -9.95
C LEU A 47 2.20 -2.99 -9.99
N SER A 48 1.84 -2.39 -11.13
CA SER A 48 1.83 -0.93 -11.32
C SER A 48 0.93 -0.20 -10.33
N THR A 49 -0.20 -0.82 -9.96
CA THR A 49 -1.16 -0.28 -8.98
C THR A 49 -0.57 -0.35 -7.59
N LEU A 50 0.05 -1.48 -7.22
CA LEU A 50 0.69 -1.62 -5.91
C LEU A 50 1.92 -0.71 -5.77
N ASP A 51 2.68 -0.50 -6.84
CA ASP A 51 3.84 0.39 -6.85
C ASP A 51 3.44 1.85 -6.56
N ALA A 52 2.46 2.38 -7.30
CA ALA A 52 1.94 3.73 -7.07
C ALA A 52 1.30 3.92 -5.68
N LEU A 53 0.64 2.87 -5.15
CA LEU A 53 0.11 2.89 -3.80
C LEU A 53 1.21 2.84 -2.74
N SER A 54 2.26 2.05 -2.97
CA SER A 54 3.43 1.97 -2.09
C SER A 54 4.08 3.34 -1.94
N ASP A 55 4.31 4.05 -3.04
CA ASP A 55 4.81 5.44 -3.04
C ASP A 55 3.93 6.37 -2.22
N THR A 56 2.61 6.27 -2.39
CA THR A 56 1.64 7.07 -1.63
C THR A 56 1.74 6.77 -0.13
N LEU A 57 1.79 5.49 0.25
CA LEU A 57 1.89 5.06 1.64
C LEU A 57 3.21 5.47 2.29
N ILE A 58 4.32 5.43 1.54
CA ILE A 58 5.63 5.93 1.98
C ILE A 58 5.58 7.44 2.20
N ALA A 59 5.02 8.21 1.25
CA ALA A 59 4.88 9.65 1.36
C ALA A 59 4.04 10.09 2.58
N HIS A 60 3.09 9.25 2.99
CA HIS A 60 2.28 9.45 4.21
C HIS A 60 2.90 8.85 5.49
N GLY A 61 4.10 8.26 5.41
CA GLY A 61 4.81 7.68 6.55
C GLY A 61 4.18 6.40 7.11
N LEU A 62 3.44 5.66 6.27
CA LEU A 62 2.78 4.41 6.64
C LEU A 62 3.59 3.18 6.29
N LEU A 63 4.46 3.29 5.28
CA LEU A 63 5.44 2.30 4.90
C LEU A 63 6.83 2.94 4.85
N THR A 64 7.86 2.10 4.96
CA THR A 64 9.26 2.50 4.76
C THR A 64 9.88 1.55 3.75
N THR A 65 10.76 2.06 2.90
CA THR A 65 11.61 1.19 2.08
C THR A 65 12.76 0.72 2.96
N ASN A 66 12.97 -0.60 3.00
CA ASN A 66 14.17 -1.13 3.62
C ASN A 66 15.27 -1.10 2.56
N VAL A 67 15.86 0.08 2.37
CA VAL A 67 17.09 0.20 1.58
C VAL A 67 18.23 -0.32 2.44
N SER A 68 18.57 -1.60 2.26
CA SER A 68 19.82 -2.16 2.78
C SER A 68 20.96 -1.25 2.30
N HIS A 69 21.51 -0.47 3.22
CA HIS A 69 22.69 0.33 2.99
C HIS A 69 23.85 -0.66 2.96
N ASP A 70 24.34 -0.95 1.75
CA ASP A 70 25.62 -1.64 1.53
C ASP A 70 26.79 -0.68 1.83
#